data_AF-R6HAI4-F1
#
_entry.id   AF-R6HAI4-F1
#
_cell.length_a   1.000
_cell.length_b   1.000
_cell.length_c   1.000
_cell.angle_alpha   90.00
_cell.angle_beta   90.00
_cell.angle_gamma   90.00
#
_symmetry.space_group_name_H-M   'P 1'
#
loop_
_entity.id
_entity.type
_entity.pdbx_description
1 polymer ?
#
loop_
_entity_poly.entity_id
_entity_poly.type
_entity_poly.pdbx_seq_one_letter_code
_entity_poly.pdbx_strand_id
1 'polypeptide(L)'
;MLSEERKKELDILMERASCAGDEYYLDMEQDEFDDEMEGCEEEEFYKGFCRQREIGFEAYKKEIAELFSHITSAEELHYMIADYNYDDGMFTVEQIVMNPACDIVTAKMVYWLCGPTYYYDKYGSPSKCSEEDINRDAALLLTKMEAKAAANAFKTGLEWNGELVDEQPANLDFTREPYRHVPAAFLHR
;
A
#
# COMPACT_ATOMS: atom_id res chain seq x y z
N MET A 1 -3.47 18.15 -11.75
CA MET A 1 -2.85 18.83 -10.60
C MET A 1 -3.92 19.03 -9.54
N LEU A 2 -3.78 18.31 -8.43
CA LEU A 2 -4.71 18.32 -7.31
C LEU A 2 -4.74 19.69 -6.60
N SER A 3 -5.93 20.13 -6.20
CA SER A 3 -6.09 21.30 -5.33
C SER A 3 -5.57 21.02 -3.92
N GLU A 4 -5.11 22.05 -3.20
CA GLU A 4 -4.64 21.92 -1.82
C GLU A 4 -5.72 21.39 -0.85
N GLU A 5 -6.98 21.77 -1.05
CA GLU A 5 -8.10 21.23 -0.25
C GLU A 5 -8.22 19.71 -0.43
N ARG A 6 -8.19 19.23 -1.68
CA ARG A 6 -8.22 17.80 -1.99
C ARG A 6 -6.99 17.05 -1.46
N LYS A 7 -5.79 17.63 -1.55
CA LYS A 7 -4.58 17.02 -0.96
C LYS A 7 -4.76 16.81 0.53
N LYS A 8 -5.23 17.82 1.25
CA LYS A 8 -5.52 17.72 2.68
C LYS A 8 -6.53 16.62 3.00
N GLU A 9 -7.60 16.48 2.20
CA GLU A 9 -8.55 15.37 2.38
C GLU A 9 -7.90 14.00 2.20
N LEU A 10 -7.01 13.85 1.22
CA LEU A 10 -6.28 12.60 0.98
C LEU A 10 -5.27 12.32 2.09
N ASP A 11 -4.56 13.34 2.58
CA ASP A 11 -3.61 13.21 3.69
C ASP A 11 -4.32 12.74 4.98
N ILE A 12 -5.48 13.33 5.28
CA ILE A 12 -6.33 12.90 6.41
C ILE A 12 -6.77 11.43 6.24
N LEU A 13 -7.12 11.02 5.02
CA LEU A 13 -7.47 9.62 4.75
C LEU A 13 -6.25 8.71 4.95
N MET A 14 -5.05 9.13 4.56
CA MET A 14 -3.81 8.36 4.78
C MET A 14 -3.50 8.18 6.27
N GLU A 15 -3.63 9.23 7.08
CA GLU A 15 -3.44 9.14 8.54
C GLU A 15 -4.46 8.20 9.20
N ARG A 16 -5.71 8.19 8.74
CA ARG A 16 -6.72 7.24 9.23
C ARG A 16 -6.47 5.82 8.74
N ALA A 17 -5.89 5.67 7.54
CA ALA A 17 -5.59 4.38 6.96
C ALA A 17 -4.42 3.68 7.65
N SER A 18 -3.44 4.42 8.17
CA SER A 18 -2.38 3.82 9.00
C SER A 18 -2.97 3.16 10.25
N CYS A 19 -3.94 3.81 10.90
CA CYS A 19 -4.66 3.21 12.01
C CYS A 19 -5.37 1.92 11.60
N ALA A 20 -5.95 1.82 10.40
CA ALA A 20 -6.64 0.61 9.96
C ALA A 20 -5.70 -0.60 9.73
N GLY A 21 -4.39 -0.38 9.58
CA GLY A 21 -3.39 -1.43 9.49
C GLY A 21 -2.80 -1.86 10.84
N ASP A 22 -3.10 -1.15 11.91
CA ASP A 22 -2.39 -1.24 13.19
C ASP A 22 -3.33 -1.63 14.35
N GLU A 23 -3.08 -2.79 14.95
CA GLU A 23 -3.82 -3.31 16.10
C GLU A 23 -3.19 -2.93 17.45
N TYR A 24 -2.04 -2.22 17.46
CA TYR A 24 -1.26 -1.97 18.67
C TYR A 24 -2.09 -1.36 19.80
N TYR A 25 -2.92 -0.36 19.48
CA TYR A 25 -3.77 0.33 20.45
C TYR A 25 -5.14 -0.32 20.63
N LEU A 26 -5.48 -1.43 19.95
CA LEU A 26 -6.84 -1.96 19.94
C LEU A 26 -7.27 -2.47 21.31
N ASP A 27 -6.46 -3.33 21.92
CA ASP A 27 -6.77 -4.04 23.16
C ASP A 27 -6.11 -3.42 24.41
N MET A 28 -5.45 -2.28 24.24
CA MET A 28 -4.83 -1.52 25.34
C MET A 28 -5.89 -1.05 26.34
N GLU A 29 -5.60 -1.12 27.64
CA GLU A 29 -6.49 -0.60 28.67
C GLU A 29 -6.71 0.92 28.47
N GLN A 30 -7.87 1.43 28.89
CA GLN A 30 -8.24 2.81 28.54
C GLN A 30 -7.31 3.85 29.16
N ASP A 31 -6.86 3.64 30.40
CA ASP A 31 -5.93 4.53 31.08
C ASP A 31 -4.54 4.54 30.42
N GLU A 32 -4.03 3.38 30.02
CA GLU A 32 -2.78 3.27 29.25
C GLU A 32 -2.91 3.95 27.88
N PHE A 33 -4.04 3.78 27.19
CA PHE A 33 -4.29 4.47 25.92
C PHE A 33 -4.34 5.99 26.08
N ASP A 34 -5.00 6.49 27.13
CA ASP A 34 -5.10 7.92 27.42
C ASP A 34 -3.71 8.50 27.72
N ASP A 35 -2.85 7.78 28.45
CA ASP A 35 -1.48 8.19 28.75
C ASP A 35 -0.58 8.20 27.50
N GLU A 36 -0.66 7.18 26.63
CA GLU A 36 0.11 7.11 25.38
C GLU A 36 -0.31 8.17 24.36
N MET A 37 -1.56 8.62 24.41
CA MET A 37 -2.14 9.59 23.46
C MET A 37 -2.23 11.01 24.01
N GLU A 38 -1.70 11.28 25.21
CA GLU A 38 -1.80 12.60 25.86
C GLU A 38 -1.28 13.71 24.93
N GLY A 39 -2.12 14.70 24.64
CA GLY A 39 -1.77 15.85 23.78
C GLY A 39 -1.94 15.63 22.28
N CYS A 40 -2.41 14.45 21.85
CA CYS A 40 -2.69 14.13 20.44
C CYS A 40 -4.18 14.24 20.08
N GLU A 41 -5.04 14.77 20.95
CA GLU A 41 -6.51 14.65 20.84
C GLU A 41 -7.09 15.31 19.57
N GLU A 42 -6.38 16.31 19.04
CA GLU A 42 -6.77 17.03 17.82
C GLU A 42 -6.21 16.39 16.53
N GLU A 43 -5.27 15.44 16.65
CA GLU A 43 -4.62 14.77 15.52
C GLU A 43 -5.57 13.73 14.87
N GLU A 44 -5.40 13.49 13.56
CA GLU A 44 -6.32 12.59 12.85
C GLU A 44 -6.05 11.11 13.14
N PHE A 45 -4.80 10.73 13.41
CA PHE A 45 -4.48 9.37 13.86
C PHE A 45 -5.12 9.05 15.22
N TYR A 46 -5.17 10.02 16.15
CA TYR A 46 -5.86 9.84 17.44
C TYR A 46 -7.34 9.55 17.23
N LYS A 47 -8.02 10.38 16.43
CA LYS A 47 -9.42 10.18 16.06
C LYS A 47 -9.62 8.84 15.36
N GLY A 48 -8.66 8.43 14.54
CA GLY A 48 -8.61 7.12 13.89
C GLY A 48 -8.60 5.96 14.87
N PHE A 49 -7.67 5.96 15.84
CA PHE A 49 -7.60 4.93 16.87
C PHE A 49 -8.80 4.92 17.81
N CYS A 50 -9.32 6.09 18.21
CA CYS A 50 -10.57 6.15 18.97
C CYS A 50 -11.72 5.50 18.21
N ARG A 51 -11.86 5.80 16.92
CA ARG A 51 -12.90 5.21 16.06
C ARG A 51 -12.69 3.70 15.91
N GLN A 52 -11.45 3.26 15.72
CA GLN A 52 -11.11 1.84 15.61
C GLN A 52 -11.48 1.07 16.88
N ARG A 53 -11.12 1.59 18.06
CA ARG A 53 -11.47 1.00 19.37
C ARG A 53 -12.99 0.97 19.60
N GLU A 54 -13.71 1.99 19.13
CA GLU A 54 -15.18 2.08 19.25
C GLU A 54 -15.89 0.98 18.45
N ILE A 55 -15.50 0.77 17.18
CA ILE A 55 -16.24 -0.10 16.26
C ILE A 55 -15.59 -1.46 16.02
N GLY A 56 -14.37 -1.65 16.52
CA GLY A 56 -13.53 -2.82 16.30
C GLY A 56 -12.73 -2.76 15.00
N PHE A 57 -11.59 -3.46 15.02
CA PHE A 57 -10.58 -3.44 13.94
C PHE A 57 -11.14 -3.75 12.55
N GLU A 58 -11.84 -4.88 12.40
CA GLU A 58 -12.37 -5.32 11.10
C GLU A 58 -13.44 -4.37 10.54
N ALA A 59 -14.27 -3.78 11.41
CA ALA A 59 -15.27 -2.81 10.99
C ALA A 59 -14.60 -1.51 10.53
N TYR A 60 -13.54 -1.07 11.21
CA TYR A 60 -12.77 0.11 10.83
C TYR A 60 -11.99 -0.09 9.53
N LYS A 61 -11.32 -1.24 9.34
CA LYS A 61 -10.70 -1.60 8.06
C LYS A 61 -11.66 -1.53 6.90
N LYS A 62 -12.89 -2.04 7.10
CA LYS A 62 -13.94 -1.97 6.09
C LYS A 62 -14.39 -0.54 5.82
N GLU A 63 -14.54 0.29 6.86
CA GLU A 63 -14.88 1.71 6.73
C GLU A 63 -13.84 2.45 5.88
N ILE A 64 -12.55 2.25 6.16
CA ILE A 64 -11.46 2.86 5.39
C ILE A 64 -11.41 2.33 3.95
N ALA A 65 -11.52 1.01 3.75
CA ALA A 65 -11.54 0.42 2.41
C ALA A 65 -12.68 0.98 1.53
N GLU A 66 -13.85 1.25 2.11
CA GLU A 66 -14.97 1.90 1.40
C GLU A 66 -14.59 3.31 0.94
N LEU A 67 -13.90 4.10 1.78
CA LEU A 67 -13.41 5.44 1.41
C LEU A 67 -12.43 5.38 0.24
N PHE A 68 -11.48 4.44 0.26
CA PHE A 68 -10.58 4.22 -0.88
C PHE A 68 -11.33 3.83 -2.16
N SER A 69 -12.43 3.07 -2.05
CA SER A 69 -13.22 2.65 -3.21
C SER A 69 -13.86 3.82 -3.98
N HIS A 70 -14.08 4.95 -3.31
CA HIS A 70 -14.62 6.18 -3.92
C HIS A 70 -13.56 7.00 -4.66
N ILE A 71 -12.27 6.69 -4.50
CA ILE A 71 -11.19 7.33 -5.26
C ILE A 71 -11.21 6.76 -6.68
N THR A 72 -11.41 7.65 -7.66
CA THR A 72 -11.52 7.30 -9.08
C THR A 72 -10.42 7.89 -9.95
N SER A 73 -9.49 8.64 -9.33
CA SER A 73 -8.40 9.33 -10.02
C SER A 73 -7.07 8.61 -9.82
N ALA A 74 -6.40 8.26 -10.92
CA ALA A 74 -5.03 7.73 -10.90
C ALA A 74 -4.02 8.73 -10.30
N GLU A 75 -4.23 10.03 -10.53
CA GLU A 75 -3.37 11.10 -9.98
C GLU A 75 -3.48 11.14 -8.44
N GLU A 76 -4.69 10.98 -7.88
CA GLU A 76 -4.89 10.93 -6.43
C GLU A 76 -4.22 9.72 -5.80
N LEU A 77 -4.40 8.54 -6.40
CA LEU A 77 -3.77 7.31 -5.93
C LEU A 77 -2.25 7.37 -5.99
N HIS A 78 -1.69 8.01 -7.03
CA HIS A 78 -0.25 8.21 -7.12
C HIS A 78 0.25 9.17 -6.04
N TYR A 79 -0.42 10.31 -5.85
CA TYR A 79 -0.09 11.29 -4.83
C TYR A 79 -0.01 10.66 -3.43
N MET A 80 -0.99 9.82 -3.09
CA MET A 80 -1.08 9.18 -1.76
C MET A 80 0.08 8.22 -1.47
N ILE A 81 0.68 7.60 -2.48
CA ILE A 81 1.70 6.54 -2.27
C ILE A 81 3.13 7.00 -2.62
N ALA A 82 3.29 8.15 -3.27
CA ALA A 82 4.60 8.62 -3.73
C ALA A 82 5.62 8.82 -2.59
N ASP A 83 5.15 9.32 -1.44
CA ASP A 83 5.99 9.61 -0.27
C ASP A 83 5.58 8.76 0.96
N TYR A 84 4.85 7.66 0.74
CA TYR A 84 4.36 6.81 1.82
C TYR A 84 5.51 6.08 2.53
N ASN A 85 5.45 6.04 3.86
CA ASN A 85 6.35 5.24 4.67
C ASN A 85 5.88 3.78 4.70
N TYR A 86 6.60 2.87 4.04
CA TYR A 86 6.21 1.46 3.95
C TYR A 86 6.27 0.71 5.29
N ASP A 87 6.95 1.28 6.30
CA ASP A 87 6.93 0.78 7.68
C ASP A 87 5.56 0.95 8.36
N ASP A 88 4.70 1.84 7.85
CA ASP A 88 3.33 2.05 8.34
C ASP A 88 2.38 0.90 7.93
N GLY A 89 2.90 -0.12 7.26
CA GLY A 89 2.20 -1.36 6.96
C GLY A 89 1.58 -1.41 5.56
N MET A 90 1.14 -2.62 5.18
CA MET A 90 0.73 -2.94 3.80
C MET A 90 -0.75 -2.70 3.52
N PHE A 91 -1.59 -2.44 4.53
CA PHE A 91 -3.03 -2.26 4.33
C PHE A 91 -3.34 -1.11 3.36
N THR A 92 -2.77 0.07 3.62
CA THR A 92 -2.94 1.28 2.80
C THR A 92 -2.42 1.08 1.39
N VAL A 93 -1.22 0.48 1.28
CA VAL A 93 -0.58 0.15 0.00
C VAL A 93 -1.49 -0.76 -0.82
N GLU A 94 -2.08 -1.79 -0.19
CA GLU A 94 -3.02 -2.69 -0.84
C GLU A 94 -4.25 -1.95 -1.35
N GLN A 95 -4.87 -1.06 -0.55
CA GLN A 95 -6.04 -0.30 -0.98
C GLN A 95 -5.74 0.52 -2.24
N ILE A 96 -4.57 1.14 -2.31
CA ILE A 96 -4.16 1.98 -3.43
C ILE A 96 -3.94 1.14 -4.70
N VAL A 97 -3.12 0.08 -4.64
CA VAL A 97 -2.79 -0.69 -5.86
C VAL A 97 -3.94 -1.58 -6.33
N MET A 98 -4.81 -2.01 -5.42
CA MET A 98 -5.97 -2.81 -5.78
C MET A 98 -7.14 -1.96 -6.28
N ASN A 99 -7.15 -0.65 -6.04
CA ASN A 99 -8.18 0.26 -6.55
C ASN A 99 -8.34 0.12 -8.10
N PRO A 100 -9.56 0.10 -8.64
CA PRO A 100 -9.82 0.02 -10.09
C PRO A 100 -9.26 1.19 -10.93
N ALA A 101 -9.02 2.34 -10.32
CA ALA A 101 -8.41 3.52 -10.95
C ALA A 101 -6.88 3.50 -10.90
N CYS A 102 -6.25 2.56 -10.19
CA CYS A 102 -4.80 2.47 -10.09
C CYS A 102 -4.16 2.30 -11.47
N ASP A 103 -3.24 3.20 -11.80
CA ASP A 103 -2.46 3.16 -13.03
C ASP A 103 -1.24 2.24 -12.88
N ILE A 104 -0.83 1.60 -13.97
CA ILE A 104 0.34 0.74 -14.00
C ILE A 104 1.61 1.46 -13.57
N VAL A 105 1.73 2.78 -13.80
CA VAL A 105 2.87 3.58 -13.34
C VAL A 105 2.99 3.55 -11.82
N THR A 106 1.90 3.81 -11.11
CA THR A 106 1.85 3.73 -9.64
C THR A 106 2.09 2.31 -9.16
N ALA A 107 1.47 1.32 -9.80
CA ALA A 107 1.64 -0.08 -9.43
C ALA A 107 3.08 -0.57 -9.60
N LYS A 108 3.80 -0.13 -10.66
CA LYS A 108 5.22 -0.46 -10.87
C LYS A 108 6.11 0.06 -9.75
N MET A 109 5.92 1.32 -9.35
CA MET A 109 6.67 1.94 -8.25
C MET A 109 6.53 1.10 -6.98
N VAL A 110 5.29 0.81 -6.59
CA VAL A 110 4.99 -0.02 -5.42
C VAL A 110 5.59 -1.43 -5.58
N TYR A 111 5.44 -2.03 -6.76
CA TYR A 111 5.92 -3.39 -7.01
C TYR A 111 7.41 -3.50 -6.71
N TRP A 112 8.22 -2.57 -7.20
CA TRP A 112 9.68 -2.61 -6.96
C TRP A 112 10.07 -2.22 -5.54
N LEU A 113 9.38 -1.26 -4.91
CA LEU A 113 9.60 -0.92 -3.49
C LEU A 113 9.26 -2.08 -2.54
N CYS A 114 8.31 -2.95 -2.90
CA CYS A 114 8.02 -4.18 -2.16
C CYS A 114 9.10 -5.28 -2.30
N GLY A 115 10.19 -5.04 -3.04
CA GLY A 115 11.34 -5.95 -3.10
C GLY A 115 11.08 -7.35 -3.66
N PRO A 116 10.43 -7.52 -4.83
CA PRO A 116 10.01 -8.80 -5.39
C PRO A 116 11.19 -9.77 -5.59
N THR A 117 12.39 -9.23 -5.85
CA THR A 117 13.64 -9.98 -6.00
C THR A 117 13.91 -10.90 -4.82
N TYR A 118 13.67 -10.44 -3.59
CA TYR A 118 13.84 -11.26 -2.39
C TYR A 118 13.04 -12.56 -2.46
N TYR A 119 11.76 -12.49 -2.86
CA TYR A 119 10.90 -13.65 -2.91
C TYR A 119 11.19 -14.56 -4.09
N TYR A 120 11.56 -13.98 -5.24
CA TYR A 120 12.01 -14.77 -6.38
C TYR A 120 13.29 -15.54 -6.05
N ASP A 121 14.26 -14.92 -5.38
CA ASP A 121 15.51 -15.57 -5.01
C ASP A 121 15.33 -16.64 -3.95
N LYS A 122 14.52 -16.36 -2.93
CA LYS A 122 14.35 -17.23 -1.77
C LYS A 122 13.32 -18.34 -2.00
N TYR A 123 12.23 -18.04 -2.71
CA TYR A 123 11.06 -18.93 -2.85
C TYR A 123 10.72 -19.28 -4.31
N GLY A 124 11.35 -18.64 -5.28
CA GLY A 124 11.04 -18.79 -6.70
C GLY A 124 9.80 -18.04 -7.18
N SER A 125 9.00 -17.47 -6.26
CA SER A 125 7.91 -16.51 -6.53
C SER A 125 7.34 -15.95 -5.21
N PRO A 126 6.74 -14.75 -5.21
CA PRO A 126 6.04 -14.20 -4.05
C PRO A 126 4.95 -15.13 -3.51
N SER A 127 4.21 -15.80 -4.40
CA SER A 127 3.13 -16.74 -4.04
C SER A 127 3.57 -17.99 -3.28
N LYS A 128 4.86 -18.29 -3.24
CA LYS A 128 5.46 -19.42 -2.50
C LYS A 128 6.11 -18.99 -1.19
N CYS A 129 5.98 -17.72 -0.81
CA CYS A 129 6.52 -17.21 0.44
C CYS A 129 5.95 -17.98 1.65
N SER A 130 6.85 -18.29 2.61
CA SER A 130 6.49 -18.97 3.85
C SER A 130 5.46 -18.17 4.66
N GLU A 131 4.65 -18.87 5.46
CA GLU A 131 3.77 -18.23 6.45
C GLU A 131 4.54 -17.58 7.59
N GLU A 132 5.75 -18.08 7.86
CA GLU A 132 6.63 -17.62 8.93
C GLU A 132 7.58 -16.48 8.50
N ASP A 133 7.54 -16.05 7.23
CA ASP A 133 8.40 -14.96 6.77
C ASP A 133 7.89 -13.62 7.30
N ILE A 134 8.78 -12.82 7.88
CA ILE A 134 8.43 -11.53 8.46
C ILE A 134 7.86 -10.55 7.42
N ASN A 135 8.21 -10.71 6.14
CA ASN A 135 7.75 -9.86 5.06
C ASN A 135 6.59 -10.51 4.28
N ARG A 136 5.81 -11.38 4.92
CA ARG A 136 4.72 -12.11 4.26
C ARG A 136 3.69 -11.20 3.62
N ASP A 137 3.33 -10.09 4.26
CA ASP A 137 2.28 -9.21 3.75
C ASP A 137 2.67 -8.57 2.41
N ALA A 138 3.93 -8.16 2.26
CA ALA A 138 4.44 -7.70 0.98
C ALA A 138 4.43 -8.82 -0.08
N ALA A 139 4.70 -10.09 0.29
CA ALA A 139 4.58 -11.21 -0.63
C ALA A 139 3.13 -11.45 -1.10
N LEU A 140 2.16 -11.32 -0.19
CA LEU A 140 0.73 -11.43 -0.49
C LEU A 140 0.29 -10.30 -1.42
N LEU A 141 0.74 -9.08 -1.15
CA LEU A 141 0.48 -7.92 -2.00
C LEU A 141 1.05 -8.11 -3.42
N LEU A 142 2.33 -8.48 -3.53
CA LEU A 142 2.98 -8.77 -4.81
C LEU A 142 2.20 -9.83 -5.59
N THR A 143 1.76 -10.91 -4.93
CA THR A 143 0.94 -11.96 -5.56
C THR A 143 -0.37 -11.40 -6.14
N LYS A 144 -1.05 -10.51 -5.41
CA LYS A 144 -2.28 -9.84 -5.88
C LYS A 144 -1.99 -8.91 -7.06
N MET A 145 -0.90 -8.16 -7.00
CA MET A 145 -0.47 -7.25 -8.07
C MET A 145 -0.13 -8.00 -9.35
N GLU A 146 0.61 -9.11 -9.27
CA GLU A 146 0.93 -9.96 -10.43
C GLU A 146 -0.33 -10.56 -11.06
N ALA A 147 -1.29 -11.00 -10.25
CA ALA A 147 -2.59 -11.47 -10.74
C ALA A 147 -3.39 -10.34 -11.44
N LYS A 148 -3.42 -9.13 -10.86
CA LYS A 148 -4.08 -7.95 -11.45
C LYS A 148 -3.40 -7.52 -12.76
N ALA A 149 -2.07 -7.60 -12.84
CA ALA A 149 -1.30 -7.34 -14.05
C ALA A 149 -1.60 -8.38 -15.14
N ALA A 150 -1.62 -9.67 -14.80
CA ALA A 150 -1.95 -10.74 -15.75
C ALA A 150 -3.38 -10.61 -16.32
N ALA A 151 -4.31 -10.08 -15.52
CA ALA A 151 -5.67 -9.74 -15.95
C ALA A 151 -5.78 -8.44 -16.77
N ASN A 152 -4.67 -7.71 -17.00
CA ASN A 152 -4.65 -6.37 -17.62
C ASN A 152 -5.63 -5.39 -16.95
N ALA A 153 -5.73 -5.46 -15.62
CA ALA A 153 -6.74 -4.73 -14.84
C ALA A 153 -6.22 -3.41 -14.22
N PHE A 154 -4.99 -3.00 -14.53
CA PHE A 154 -4.48 -1.67 -14.23
C PHE A 154 -4.91 -0.66 -15.30
N LYS A 155 -5.09 0.60 -14.90
CA LYS A 155 -5.27 1.71 -15.83
C LYS A 155 -3.93 2.08 -16.49
N THR A 156 -4.04 2.84 -17.56
CA THR A 156 -2.92 3.43 -18.28
C THR A 156 -3.30 4.87 -18.63
N GLY A 157 -2.32 5.76 -18.69
CA GLY A 157 -2.49 7.16 -19.07
C GLY A 157 -2.15 8.18 -17.99
N LEU A 158 -1.69 7.74 -16.81
CA LEU A 158 -1.05 8.66 -15.87
C LEU A 158 0.26 9.21 -16.48
N GLU A 159 0.26 10.50 -16.81
CA GLU A 159 1.48 11.21 -17.21
C GLU A 159 2.27 11.60 -15.96
N TRP A 160 3.39 10.90 -15.72
CA TRP A 160 4.30 11.20 -14.62
C TRP A 160 5.64 11.67 -15.15
N ASN A 161 6.07 12.85 -14.71
CA ASN A 161 7.31 13.51 -15.15
C ASN A 161 8.41 13.52 -14.07
N GLY A 162 8.14 12.94 -12.89
CA GLY A 162 9.11 12.79 -11.81
C GLY A 162 10.01 11.57 -12.00
N GLU A 163 11.10 11.51 -11.24
CA GLU A 163 11.87 10.27 -11.11
C GLU A 163 11.00 9.28 -10.33
N LEU A 164 10.49 8.24 -11.00
CA LEU A 164 10.10 7.04 -10.28
C LEU A 164 11.34 6.56 -9.53
N VAL A 165 11.23 6.35 -8.23
CA VAL A 165 12.19 5.53 -7.48
C VAL A 165 11.97 4.09 -7.96
N ASP A 166 12.38 3.85 -9.20
CA ASP A 166 12.38 2.57 -9.85
C ASP A 166 13.61 1.86 -9.31
N GLU A 167 13.46 1.22 -8.14
CA GLU A 167 14.51 0.42 -7.52
C GLU A 167 14.72 -0.93 -8.22
N GLN A 168 14.26 -1.06 -9.48
CA GLN A 168 14.57 -2.24 -10.28
C GLN A 168 16.10 -2.44 -10.28
N PRO A 169 16.59 -3.59 -9.78
CA PRO A 169 18.04 -3.80 -9.70
C PRO A 169 18.64 -3.87 -11.10
N ALA A 170 19.70 -3.09 -11.32
CA ALA A 170 20.28 -2.85 -12.65
C ALA A 170 20.84 -4.11 -13.36
N ASN A 171 20.95 -5.24 -12.66
CA ASN A 171 21.62 -6.46 -13.10
C ASN A 171 20.72 -7.71 -13.14
N LEU A 172 19.39 -7.57 -13.06
CA LEU A 172 18.49 -8.71 -13.18
C LEU A 172 18.32 -9.14 -14.65
N ASP A 173 18.50 -10.44 -14.91
CA ASP A 173 18.17 -11.04 -16.21
C ASP A 173 16.77 -11.67 -16.16
N PHE A 174 15.77 -10.89 -16.59
CA PHE A 174 14.37 -11.31 -16.67
C PHE A 174 14.10 -12.38 -17.73
N THR A 175 15.11 -12.87 -18.44
CA THR A 175 14.98 -14.02 -19.35
C THR A 175 15.29 -15.35 -18.67
N ARG A 176 15.82 -15.32 -17.45
CA ARG A 176 16.29 -16.51 -16.71
C ARG A 176 15.52 -16.73 -15.43
N GLU A 177 15.58 -17.96 -14.93
CA GLU A 177 15.07 -18.29 -13.61
C GLU A 177 15.84 -17.54 -12.51
N PRO A 178 15.17 -17.09 -11.43
CA PRO A 178 13.73 -17.18 -11.19
C PRO A 178 12.91 -16.03 -11.85
N TYR A 179 13.59 -14.98 -12.34
CA TYR A 179 12.96 -13.72 -12.74
C TYR A 179 12.16 -13.73 -14.04
N ARG A 180 12.27 -14.79 -14.86
CA ARG A 180 11.43 -14.99 -16.05
C ARG A 180 9.94 -15.08 -15.75
N HIS A 181 9.60 -15.21 -14.47
CA HIS A 181 8.24 -15.28 -13.97
C HIS A 181 7.69 -13.92 -13.50
N VAL A 182 8.52 -12.86 -13.48
CA VAL A 182 8.05 -11.49 -13.23
C VAL A 182 7.15 -11.05 -14.39
N PRO A 183 5.94 -10.51 -14.13
CA PRO A 183 5.05 -10.08 -15.20
C PRO A 183 5.66 -8.99 -16.08
N ALA A 184 5.48 -9.10 -17.40
CA ALA A 184 5.97 -8.14 -18.38
C ALA A 184 5.51 -6.69 -18.11
N ALA A 185 4.34 -6.52 -17.51
CA ALA A 185 3.80 -5.23 -17.11
C ALA A 185 4.68 -4.47 -16.11
N PHE A 186 5.58 -5.15 -15.39
CA PHE A 186 6.49 -4.55 -14.41
C PHE A 186 7.95 -4.42 -14.90
N LEU A 187 8.28 -4.91 -16.11
CA LEU A 187 9.68 -5.01 -16.57
C LEU A 187 10.27 -3.73 -17.17
N HIS A 188 9.45 -2.78 -17.62
CA HIS A 188 9.88 -1.61 -18.39
C HIS A 188 9.17 -0.34 -17.93
N ARG A 189 9.81 0.82 -18.13
CA ARG A 189 9.19 2.15 -17.96
C ARG A 189 8.06 2.34 -18.96
#